data_AF-A0A238TCY3-F1
#
_entry.id   AF-A0A238TCY3-F1
#
_cell.length_a   1.000
_cell.length_b   1.000
_cell.length_c   1.000
_cell.angle_alpha   90.00
_cell.angle_beta   90.00
_cell.angle_gamma   90.00
#
_symmetry.space_group_name_H-M   'P 1'
#
loop_
_entity.id
_entity.type
_entity.pdbx_description
1 polymer ?
#
loop_
_entity_poly.entity_id
_entity_poly.type
_entity_poly.pdbx_seq_one_letter_code
_entity_poly.pdbx_strand_id
1 'polypeptide(L)'
;MKNKFALINDLYVERDNQGNLVSYIKCDHSPRVQQCELRFGMEPELRILLVVLFQKFQLKNRKGIKESTKTIMRGLINNQIK
;
A
#
# COMPACT_ATOMS: atom_id res chain seq x y z
N MET A 1 26.50 -20.04 11.06
CA MET A 1 25.15 -19.46 11.26
C MET A 1 25.27 -17.95 11.24
N LYS A 2 24.78 -17.26 10.20
CA LYS A 2 24.87 -15.79 10.12
C LYS A 2 23.65 -15.17 10.79
N ASN A 3 23.92 -14.24 11.72
CA ASN A 3 22.95 -13.54 12.56
C ASN A 3 21.81 -12.91 11.74
N LYS A 4 20.57 -13.20 12.15
CA LYS A 4 19.33 -12.69 11.59
C LYS A 4 19.09 -11.29 12.18
N PHE A 5 19.61 -10.24 11.54
CA PHE A 5 19.21 -8.88 11.83
C PHE A 5 17.73 -8.73 11.45
N ALA A 6 16.83 -8.74 12.43
CA ALA A 6 15.45 -8.36 12.22
C ALA A 6 15.42 -6.84 11.97
N LEU A 7 15.47 -6.45 10.70
CA LEU A 7 15.12 -5.08 10.28
C LEU A 7 13.66 -4.88 10.72
N ILE A 8 13.44 -4.09 11.76
CA ILE A 8 12.11 -3.75 12.25
C ILE A 8 11.48 -2.83 11.21
N ASN A 9 10.68 -3.39 10.31
CA ASN A 9 9.98 -2.62 9.29
C ASN A 9 8.98 -1.65 9.95
N ASP A 10 8.91 -0.42 9.44
CA ASP A 10 7.93 0.57 9.94
C ASP A 10 6.56 0.10 9.46
N LEU A 11 5.61 -0.11 10.38
CA LEU A 11 4.25 -0.53 10.09
C LEU A 11 3.27 0.62 10.38
N TYR A 12 2.58 1.09 9.35
CA TYR A 12 1.48 2.05 9.47
C TYR A 12 0.16 1.34 9.18
N VAL A 13 -0.84 1.55 10.01
CA VAL A 13 -2.13 0.86 9.91
C VAL A 13 -3.25 1.88 9.84
N GLU A 14 -4.18 1.68 8.91
CA GLU A 14 -5.43 2.43 8.78
C GLU A 14 -6.59 1.49 9.08
N ARG A 15 -7.45 1.90 10.02
CA ARG A 15 -8.67 1.18 10.39
C ARG A 15 -9.89 2.03 10.11
N ASP A 16 -11.01 1.39 9.84
CA ASP A 16 -12.30 2.06 9.75
C ASP A 16 -12.87 2.38 11.15
N ASN A 17 -14.05 2.99 11.19
CA ASN A 17 -14.74 3.35 12.42
C ASN A 17 -15.20 2.13 13.24
N GLN A 18 -15.26 0.94 12.64
CA GLN A 18 -15.56 -0.33 13.32
C GLN A 18 -14.27 -1.05 13.79
N GLY A 19 -13.09 -0.49 13.51
CA GLY A 19 -11.80 -1.07 13.86
C GLY A 19 -11.29 -2.11 12.88
N ASN A 20 -11.95 -2.34 11.74
CA ASN A 20 -11.47 -3.27 10.72
C ASN A 20 -10.27 -2.67 9.98
N LEU A 21 -9.35 -3.53 9.57
CA LEU A 21 -8.16 -3.13 8.81
C LEU A 21 -8.56 -2.72 7.38
N VAL A 22 -8.36 -1.45 7.03
CA VAL A 22 -8.66 -0.92 5.69
C VAL A 22 -7.42 -0.92 4.81
N SER A 23 -6.28 -0.53 5.39
CA SER A 23 -5.00 -0.59 4.69
C SER A 23 -3.82 -0.64 5.64
N TYR A 24 -2.68 -1.11 5.16
CA TYR A 24 -1.42 -0.99 5.88
C TYR A 24 -0.29 -0.56 4.95
N ILE A 25 0.75 0.01 5.56
CA ILE A 25 2.03 0.28 4.88
C ILE A 25 3.15 -0.37 5.66
N LYS A 26 3.99 -1.13 4.98
CA LYS A 26 5.25 -1.67 5.51
C LYS A 26 6.40 -1.02 4.77
N CYS A 27 7.38 -0.47 5.47
CA CYS A 27 8.58 0.07 4.84
C CYS A 27 9.81 -0.72 5.26
N ASP A 28 10.64 -1.10 4.29
CA ASP A 28 11.93 -1.71 4.53
C ASP A 28 12.96 -0.63 4.94
N HIS A 29 13.81 -0.97 5.90
CA HIS A 29 14.96 -0.14 6.31
C HIS A 29 16.28 -0.61 5.70
N SER A 30 16.22 -1.45 4.67
CA SER A 30 17.43 -1.84 3.95
C SER A 30 18.08 -0.59 3.36
N PRO A 31 19.37 -0.31 3.65
CA PRO A 31 20.06 0.84 3.07
C PRO A 31 20.15 0.78 1.54
N ARG A 32 19.94 -0.40 0.94
CA ARG A 32 19.92 -0.61 -0.51
C ARG A 32 18.53 -0.45 -1.13
N VAL A 33 17.47 -0.68 -0.34
CA VAL A 33 16.08 -0.69 -0.83
C VAL A 33 15.22 0.05 0.19
N GLN A 34 15.14 1.37 0.03
CA GLN A 34 14.23 2.21 0.79
C GLN A 34 12.86 2.21 0.10
N GLN A 35 12.13 1.12 0.22
CA GLN A 35 10.81 0.94 -0.40
C GLN A 35 9.75 0.68 0.65
N CYS A 36 8.52 1.07 0.34
CA CYS A 36 7.33 0.80 1.12
C CYS A 36 6.32 0.03 0.27
N GLU A 37 5.65 -0.92 0.89
CA GLU A 37 4.49 -1.64 0.40
C GLU A 37 3.23 -1.05 1.04
N LEU A 38 2.35 -0.44 0.24
CA LEU A 38 0.99 -0.06 0.64
C LEU A 38 0.02 -1.14 0.15
N ARG A 39 -0.74 -1.73 1.07
CA ARG A 39 -1.79 -2.71 0.75
C ARG A 39 -3.15 -2.20 1.18
N PHE A 40 -4.12 -2.23 0.28
CA PHE A 40 -5.50 -1.79 0.55
C PHE A 40 -6.50 -2.48 -0.40
N GLY A 41 -7.75 -2.60 0.06
CA GLY A 41 -8.86 -3.11 -0.76
C GLY A 41 -9.60 -1.99 -1.50
N MET A 42 -10.19 -2.33 -2.65
CA MET A 42 -11.21 -1.51 -3.32
C MET A 42 -12.57 -2.21 -3.22
N GLU A 43 -13.09 -2.20 -2.00
CA GLU A 43 -14.41 -2.72 -1.63
C GLU A 43 -15.42 -1.58 -1.46
N PRO A 44 -16.72 -1.79 -1.77
CA PRO A 44 -17.30 -2.96 -2.43
C PRO A 44 -17.21 -2.90 -3.96
N GLU A 45 -16.69 -1.81 -4.52
CA GLU A 45 -16.79 -1.47 -5.94
C GLU A 45 -16.18 -2.53 -6.87
N LEU A 46 -15.00 -3.06 -6.54
CA LEU A 46 -14.23 -3.90 -7.45
C LEU A 46 -13.84 -5.26 -6.84
N ARG A 47 -13.97 -5.43 -5.53
CA ARG A 47 -13.55 -6.64 -4.81
C ARG A 47 -12.10 -7.06 -5.09
N ILE A 48 -11.22 -6.08 -5.23
CA ILE A 48 -9.79 -6.30 -5.49
C ILE A 48 -8.93 -5.84 -4.31
N LEU A 49 -7.83 -6.55 -4.14
CA LEU A 49 -6.76 -6.20 -3.22
C LEU A 49 -5.57 -5.67 -4.01
N LEU A 50 -5.12 -4.46 -3.67
CA LEU A 50 -4.00 -3.81 -4.34
C LEU A 50 -2.78 -3.79 -3.43
N VAL A 51 -1.63 -4.03 -4.05
CA VAL A 51 -0.31 -3.88 -3.43
C VAL A 51 0.47 -2.90 -4.28
N VAL A 52 0.81 -1.74 -3.70
CA VAL A 52 1.53 -0.66 -4.36
C VAL A 52 2.88 -0.50 -3.72
N LEU A 53 3.92 -0.64 -4.53
CA LEU A 53 5.30 -0.43 -4.09
C LEU A 53 5.76 0.99 -4.45
N PHE A 54 6.34 1.71 -3.50
CA PHE A 54 6.81 3.08 -3.70
C PHE A 54 8.05 3.40 -2.86
N GLN A 55 8.83 4.40 -3.24
CA GLN A 55 10.06 4.76 -2.52
C GLN A 55 9.75 5.40 -1.15
N LYS A 56 10.53 5.08 -0.12
CA LYS A 56 10.27 5.49 1.29
C LYS A 56 10.13 7.01 1.46
N PHE A 57 10.86 7.82 0.70
CA PHE A 57 10.73 9.28 0.79
C PHE A 57 9.33 9.79 0.37
N GLN A 58 8.56 9.02 -0.41
CA GLN A 58 7.18 9.31 -0.80
C GLN A 58 6.15 8.92 0.29
N LEU A 59 6.56 8.38 1.44
CA LEU A 59 5.66 7.98 2.52
C LEU A 59 4.76 9.13 3.03
N LYS A 60 5.26 10.37 2.99
CA LYS A 60 4.44 11.56 3.30
C LYS A 60 3.28 11.72 2.32
N ASN A 61 3.44 11.30 1.06
CA ASN A 61 2.44 11.32 -0.01
C ASN A 61 1.63 10.01 -0.13
N ARG A 62 1.64 9.14 0.88
CA ARG A 62 0.91 7.85 0.85
C ARG A 62 -0.57 7.96 0.48
N LYS A 63 -1.25 9.04 0.89
CA LYS A 63 -2.66 9.29 0.54
C LYS A 63 -2.83 9.59 -0.94
N GLY A 64 -1.95 10.43 -1.50
CA GLY A 64 -1.93 10.71 -2.94
C GLY A 64 -1.69 9.45 -3.76
N ILE A 65 -0.72 8.62 -3.35
CA ILE A 65 -0.46 7.31 -3.99
C ILE A 65 -1.72 6.44 -3.99
N LYS A 66 -2.35 6.26 -2.82
CA LYS A 66 -3.58 5.45 -2.67
C LYS A 66 -4.69 5.93 -3.62
N GLU A 67 -4.96 7.24 -3.64
CA GLU A 67 -6.03 7.81 -4.47
C GLU A 67 -5.71 7.78 -5.97
N SER A 68 -4.47 8.05 -6.37
CA SER A 68 -4.05 7.91 -7.77
C SER A 68 -4.17 6.46 -8.25
N THR A 69 -3.76 5.48 -7.43
CA THR A 69 -3.93 4.06 -7.76
C THR A 69 -5.40 3.70 -7.94
N LYS A 70 -6.29 4.14 -7.04
CA LYS A 70 -7.74 3.91 -7.20
C LYS A 70 -8.27 4.47 -8.50
N THR A 71 -7.89 5.70 -8.85
CA THR A 71 -8.32 6.35 -10.10
C THR A 71 -7.85 5.59 -11.33
N ILE A 72 -6.58 5.16 -11.35
CA ILE A 72 -6.03 4.34 -12.44
C ILE A 72 -6.80 3.02 -12.57
N MET A 73 -7.02 2.31 -11.46
CA MET A 73 -7.72 1.02 -11.49
C MET A 73 -9.17 1.15 -11.96
N ARG A 74 -9.89 2.18 -11.52
CA ARG A 74 -11.24 2.49 -12.04
C ARG A 74 -11.23 2.77 -13.54
N GLY A 75 -10.25 3.55 -14.01
CA GLY A 75 -10.09 3.87 -15.43
C GLY A 75 -9.84 2.62 -16.28
N LEU A 76 -8.95 1.73 -15.84
CA LEU A 76 -8.64 0.48 -16.54
C LEU A 76 -9.86 -0.44 -16.65
N ILE A 77 -10.63 -0.58 -15.57
CA ILE A 77 -11.78 -1.50 -15.54
C ILE A 77 -12.95 -0.93 -16.36
N ASN A 78 -13.26 0.36 -16.20
CA ASN A 78 -14.35 0.98 -16.93
C ASN A 78 -14.11 1.03 -18.45
N ASN A 79 -12.84 1.08 -18.88
CA ASN A 79 -12.48 1.01 -20.30
C ASN A 79 -12.50 -0.41 -20.89
N GLN A 80 -12.56 -1.46 -20.06
CA GLN A 80 -12.73 -2.84 -20.53
C GLN A 80 -14.20 -3.28 -20.66
N ILE A 81 -15.15 -2.50 -20.14
CA ILE A 81 -16.59 -2.79 -20.17
C ILE A 81 -17.30 -2.03 -21.32
N LYS A 82 -16.55 -1.32 -22.17
CA LYS A 82 -17.05 -0.69 -23.41
C LYS A 82 -16.65 -1.53 -24.63
#